data_AF-A0A2E6PE61-F1
#
_entry.id   AF-A0A2E6PE61-F1
#
_cell.length_a   1.000
_cell.length_b   1.000
_cell.length_c   1.000
_cell.angle_alpha   90.00
_cell.angle_beta   90.00
_cell.angle_gamma   90.00
#
_symmetry.space_group_name_H-M   'P 1'
#
loop_
_entity.id
_entity.type
_entity.pdbx_description
1 polymer ?
#
loop_
_entity_poly.entity_id
_entity_poly.type
_entity_poly.pdbx_seq_one_letter_code
_entity_poly.pdbx_strand_id
1 'polypeptide(L)'
;MVDLFDIYDKVEQGLVETKHLDFRVHVLRTGIFRSPLGLRAWNFWKTTREKKFVDWFEQNIIDQKELEKLVNEMNEKDPKWKKEESIIFRIDD
;
A
#
# COMPACT_ATOMS: atom_id res chain seq x y z
N MET A 1 -3.74 -4.64 -7.13
CA MET A 1 -3.05 -3.36 -6.91
C MET A 1 -2.87 -2.57 -8.18
N VAL A 2 -2.36 -3.19 -9.26
CA VAL A 2 -2.36 -2.58 -10.61
C VAL A 2 -3.74 -2.02 -10.99
N ASP A 3 -4.81 -2.77 -10.73
CA ASP A 3 -6.19 -2.33 -10.98
C ASP A 3 -6.65 -1.10 -10.16
N LEU A 4 -6.09 -0.84 -8.95
CA LEU A 4 -6.41 0.40 -8.23
C LEU A 4 -5.69 1.60 -8.86
N PHE A 5 -4.43 1.40 -9.25
CA PHE A 5 -3.62 2.45 -9.87
C PHE A 5 -4.21 2.85 -11.21
N ASP A 6 -4.55 1.87 -12.06
CA ASP A 6 -5.17 2.11 -13.36
C ASP A 6 -6.51 2.85 -13.23
N ILE A 7 -7.30 2.56 -12.18
CA ILE A 7 -8.58 3.22 -11.95
C ILE A 7 -8.37 4.64 -11.41
N TYR A 8 -7.39 4.86 -10.55
CA TYR A 8 -7.03 6.21 -10.07
C TYR A 8 -6.65 7.11 -11.25
N ASP A 9 -5.75 6.63 -12.12
CA ASP A 9 -5.30 7.40 -13.29
C ASP A 9 -6.46 7.67 -14.26
N LYS A 10 -7.36 6.69 -14.46
CA LYS A 10 -8.55 6.87 -15.28
C LYS A 10 -9.56 7.85 -14.67
N VAL A 11 -9.67 7.92 -13.34
CA VAL A 11 -10.50 8.91 -12.65
C VAL A 11 -9.87 10.31 -12.78
N GLU A 12 -8.56 10.45 -12.60
CA GLU A 12 -7.82 11.70 -12.82
C GLU A 12 -7.98 12.21 -14.26
N GLN A 13 -7.99 11.31 -15.24
CA GLN A 13 -8.20 11.64 -16.65
C GLN A 13 -9.67 11.88 -17.01
N GLY A 14 -10.61 11.72 -16.07
CA GLY A 14 -12.06 11.86 -16.31
C GLY A 14 -12.67 10.74 -17.17
N LEU A 15 -11.95 9.64 -17.37
CA LEU A 15 -12.39 8.49 -18.16
C LEU A 15 -13.35 7.58 -17.39
N VAL A 16 -13.32 7.65 -16.06
CA VAL A 16 -14.10 6.80 -15.15
C VAL A 16 -14.63 7.64 -13.99
N GLU A 17 -15.84 7.33 -13.53
CA GLU A 17 -16.44 7.99 -12.36
C GLU A 17 -15.79 7.55 -11.04
N THR A 18 -15.67 8.47 -10.09
CA THR A 18 -15.04 8.27 -8.77
C THR A 18 -15.63 7.10 -7.97
N LYS A 19 -16.89 6.74 -8.20
CA LYS A 19 -17.57 5.58 -7.57
C LYS A 19 -16.81 4.25 -7.78
N HIS A 20 -16.09 4.11 -8.89
CA HIS A 20 -15.29 2.91 -9.17
C HIS A 20 -14.03 2.81 -8.29
N LEU A 21 -13.55 3.96 -7.82
CA LEU A 21 -12.45 4.08 -6.88
C LEU A 21 -12.95 3.79 -5.46
N ASP A 22 -14.12 4.31 -5.08
CA ASP A 22 -14.72 4.16 -3.75
C ASP A 22 -14.95 2.70 -3.35
N PHE A 23 -15.47 1.88 -4.26
CA PHE A 23 -15.69 0.46 -3.99
C PHE A 23 -14.37 -0.27 -3.69
N ARG A 24 -13.31 0.05 -4.46
CA ARG A 24 -11.99 -0.57 -4.30
C ARG A 24 -11.28 -0.08 -3.04
N VAL A 25 -11.40 1.21 -2.72
CA VAL A 25 -10.97 1.80 -1.46
C VAL A 25 -11.60 1.07 -0.28
N HIS A 26 -12.92 0.83 -0.33
CA HIS A 26 -13.64 0.14 0.74
C HIS A 26 -13.13 -1.29 0.96
N VAL A 27 -12.92 -2.04 -0.12
CA VAL A 27 -12.39 -3.42 -0.07
C VAL A 27 -10.95 -3.44 0.47
N LEU A 28 -10.11 -2.51 0.04
CA LEU A 28 -8.72 -2.44 0.50
C LEU A 28 -8.65 -2.08 1.98
N ARG A 29 -9.43 -1.06 2.40
CA ARG A 29 -9.50 -0.59 3.79
C ARG A 29 -10.00 -1.67 4.76
N THR A 30 -10.95 -2.50 4.33
CA THR A 30 -11.53 -3.56 5.19
C THR A 30 -10.77 -4.88 5.11
N GLY A 31 -9.99 -5.11 4.05
CA GLY A 31 -9.25 -6.33 3.78
C GLY A 31 -7.75 -6.23 4.05
N ILE A 32 -6.95 -6.37 3.00
CA ILE A 32 -5.50 -6.63 3.05
C ILE A 32 -4.72 -5.58 3.87
N PHE A 33 -5.17 -4.32 3.86
CA PHE A 33 -4.51 -3.21 4.54
C PHE A 33 -4.74 -3.13 6.05
N ARG A 34 -5.62 -3.96 6.60
CA ARG A 34 -5.71 -4.17 8.05
C ARG A 34 -4.64 -5.11 8.61
N SER A 35 -3.86 -5.74 7.73
CA SER A 35 -2.80 -6.67 8.13
C SER A 35 -1.42 -6.00 8.03
N PRO A 36 -0.47 -6.34 8.93
CA PRO A 36 0.91 -5.87 8.83
C PRO A 36 1.57 -6.17 7.48
N LEU A 37 1.16 -7.28 6.83
CA LEU A 37 1.66 -7.68 5.52
C LEU A 37 1.21 -6.73 4.40
N GLY A 38 -0.06 -6.33 4.39
CA GLY A 38 -0.59 -5.38 3.40
C GLY A 38 0.06 -4.00 3.50
N LEU A 39 0.32 -3.56 4.73
CA LEU A 39 1.00 -2.29 4.99
C LEU A 39 2.50 -2.36 4.64
N ARG A 40 3.17 -3.49 4.84
CA ARG A 40 4.54 -3.71 4.35
C ARG A 40 4.61 -3.65 2.82
N ALA A 41 3.68 -4.32 2.14
CA ALA A 41 3.59 -4.27 0.68
C ALA A 41 3.37 -2.84 0.17
N TRP A 42 2.59 -2.04 0.90
CA TRP A 42 2.42 -0.62 0.60
C TRP A 42 3.68 0.22 0.75
N ASN A 43 4.44 0.03 1.84
CA ASN A 43 5.70 0.73 2.01
C ASN A 43 6.69 0.44 0.88
N PHE A 44 6.66 -0.77 0.31
CA PHE A 44 7.43 -1.06 -0.89
C PHE A 44 6.86 -0.33 -2.11
N TRP A 45 5.55 -0.46 -2.36
CA TRP A 45 4.93 0.11 -3.56
C TRP A 45 4.93 1.64 -3.61
N LYS A 46 4.79 2.34 -2.48
CA LYS A 46 4.76 3.80 -2.45
C LYS A 46 6.05 4.46 -2.93
N THR A 47 7.18 3.77 -2.84
CA THR A 47 8.47 4.26 -3.38
C THR A 47 8.48 4.34 -4.91
N THR A 48 7.60 3.59 -5.57
CA THR A 48 7.49 3.51 -7.04
C THR A 48 6.33 4.34 -7.59
N ARG A 49 5.73 5.22 -6.79
CA ARG A 49 4.52 5.97 -7.12
C ARG A 49 4.72 7.46 -6.89
N GLU A 50 3.93 8.25 -7.60
CA GLU A 50 3.95 9.70 -7.46
C GLU A 50 3.40 10.14 -6.09
N LYS A 51 4.00 11.20 -5.54
CA LYS A 51 3.66 11.70 -4.21
C LYS A 51 2.17 12.01 -4.06
N LYS A 52 1.53 12.56 -5.10
CA LYS A 52 0.10 12.91 -5.10
C LYS A 52 -0.78 11.67 -4.85
N PHE A 53 -0.46 10.57 -5.51
CA PHE A 53 -1.18 9.30 -5.33
C PHE A 53 -0.92 8.72 -3.93
N VAL A 54 0.32 8.75 -3.47
CA VAL A 54 0.70 8.25 -2.14
C VAL A 54 -0.04 9.00 -1.04
N ASP A 55 -0.07 10.33 -1.09
CA ASP A 55 -0.78 11.16 -0.12
C ASP A 55 -2.28 10.85 -0.13
N TRP A 56 -2.89 10.72 -1.31
CA TRP A 56 -4.31 10.34 -1.44
C TRP A 56 -4.59 8.95 -0.85
N PHE A 57 -3.74 7.97 -1.16
CA PHE A 57 -3.92 6.60 -0.69
C PHE A 57 -3.78 6.50 0.83
N GLU A 58 -2.75 7.13 1.40
CA GLU A 58 -2.53 7.12 2.85
C GLU A 58 -3.68 7.81 3.59
N GLN A 59 -4.30 8.85 3.02
CA GLN A 59 -5.46 9.52 3.62
C GLN A 59 -6.78 8.73 3.49
N ASN A 60 -6.97 8.01 2.38
CA ASN A 60 -8.27 7.39 2.07
C ASN A 60 -8.35 5.91 2.44
N ILE A 61 -7.21 5.22 2.51
CA ILE A 61 -7.16 3.75 2.62
C ILE A 61 -6.46 3.28 3.90
N ILE A 62 -5.43 3.99 4.37
CA ILE A 62 -4.66 3.61 5.57
C ILE A 62 -5.13 4.42 6.77
N ASP A 63 -5.33 3.76 7.91
CA ASP A 63 -5.55 4.49 9.17
C ASP A 63 -4.23 5.14 9.61
N GLN A 64 -4.24 6.45 9.82
CA GLN A 64 -3.06 7.22 10.17
C GLN A 64 -2.40 6.72 11.47
N LYS A 65 -3.19 6.17 12.41
CA LYS A 65 -2.65 5.55 13.63
C LYS A 65 -1.90 4.24 13.38
N GLU A 66 -2.40 3.42 12.45
CA GLU A 66 -1.74 2.18 12.05
C GLU A 66 -0.46 2.47 11.24
N LEU A 67 -0.46 3.54 10.45
CA LEU A 67 0.72 4.03 9.74
C LEU A 67 1.82 4.46 10.72
N GLU A 68 1.49 5.30 11.70
CA GLU A 68 2.44 5.76 12.73
C GLU A 68 3.03 4.61 13.54
N LYS A 69 2.18 3.65 13.94
CA LYS A 69 2.62 2.46 14.67
C LYS A 69 3.62 1.63 13.86
N LEU A 70 3.37 1.44 12.57
CA LEU A 70 4.29 0.72 11.69
C LEU A 70 5.59 1.46 11.41
N VAL A 71 5.52 2.77 11.19
CA VAL A 71 6.74 3.59 11.05
C VAL A 71 7.60 3.46 12.30
N ASN A 72 6.97 3.44 13.48
CA ASN A 72 7.67 3.21 14.73
C ASN A 72 8.23 1.78 14.85
N GLU A 73 7.45 0.74 14.51
CA GLU A 73 7.90 -0.66 14.49
C GLU A 73 9.02 -0.93 13.47
N MET A 74 9.07 -0.18 12.36
CA MET A 74 10.14 -0.27 11.37
C MET A 74 11.42 0.46 11.80
N ASN A 75 11.28 1.52 12.60
CA ASN A 75 12.39 2.30 13.12
C ASN A 75 13.00 1.67 14.38
N GLU A 76 12.22 0.95 15.19
CA GLU A 76 12.70 0.27 16.38
C GLU A 76 13.01 -1.22 16.13
N LYS A 77 14.32 -1.51 16.10
CA LYS A 77 14.98 -2.81 16.37
C LYS A 77 14.98 -3.84 15.23
N ASP A 78 16.16 -3.93 14.60
CA ASP A 78 16.66 -4.99 13.73
C ASP A 78 15.71 -5.44 12.59
N PRO A 79 15.95 -5.01 11.34
CA PRO A 79 15.02 -5.23 10.24
C PRO A 79 14.92 -6.71 9.86
N LYS A 80 13.99 -7.42 10.52
CA LYS A 80 13.67 -8.84 10.29
C LYS A 80 13.32 -9.14 8.82
N TRP A 81 12.82 -8.14 8.09
CA TRP A 81 12.49 -8.19 6.67
C TRP A 81 13.73 -8.40 5.76
N LYS A 82 14.93 -7.93 6.16
CA LYS A 82 16.18 -8.22 5.41
C LYS A 82 16.50 -9.71 5.38
N LYS A 83 16.06 -10.46 6.40
CA LYS A 83 16.22 -11.92 6.48
C LYS A 83 15.20 -12.65 5.60
N GLU A 84 13.96 -12.18 5.55
CA GLU A 84 12.90 -12.80 4.73
C GLU A 84 13.10 -12.58 3.21
N GLU A 85 13.57 -11.40 2.78
CA GLU A 85 13.96 -11.15 1.38
C GLU A 85 15.05 -12.11 0.89
N SER A 86 16.03 -12.41 1.76
CA SER A 86 17.13 -13.34 1.44
C SER A 86 16.70 -14.81 1.33
N ILE A 87 15.51 -15.16 1.83
CA ILE A 87 14.94 -16.51 1.76
C ILE A 87 14.03 -16.63 0.53
N ILE A 88 13.23 -15.60 0.24
CA ILE A 88 12.33 -15.58 -0.91
C ILE A 88 13.12 -15.58 -2.24
N PHE A 89 14.27 -14.90 -2.29
CA PHE A 89 15.17 -14.91 -3.47
C PHE A 89 15.99 -16.20 -3.65
N ARG A 90 15.84 -17.20 -2.78
CA ARG A 90 16.58 -18.47 -2.82
C ARG A 90 15.72 -19.68 -3.19
N ILE A 91 14.44 -19.47 -3.49
CA ILE A 91 13.52 -20.53 -3.94
C ILE A 91 13.36 -20.37 -5.45
N ASP A 92 14.44 -20.49 -6.21
CA ASP A 92 14.46 -20.55 -7.68
C ASP A 92 15.77 -21.24 -8.16
N ASP A 93 16.18 -22.33 -7.50
CA ASP A 93 17.21 -23.27 -7.99
C ASP A 93 16.69 -24.71 -7.82
#